data_AF-A0A377CD83-F1
#
_entry.id   AF-A0A377CD83-F1
#
_cell.length_a   1.000
_cell.length_b   1.000
_cell.length_c   1.000
_cell.angle_alpha   90.00
_cell.angle_beta   90.00
_cell.angle_gamma   90.00
#
_symmetry.space_group_name_H-M   'P 1'
#
loop_
_entity.id
_entity.type
_entity.pdbx_description
1 polymer ?
#
loop_
_entity_poly.entity_id
_entity_poly.type
_entity_poly.pdbx_seq_one_letter_code
_entity_poly.pdbx_strand_id
1 'polypeptide(L)'
;MKVAFLSAYDPLSTSSWSGTPYYMLKALSKRNISIEILGPVNSYMVYMLKAYKLILRCFGKEYDYSRSKLLSKYYGRIFERKLKKIDGLDFIIAPAGSSQIAFLETNIPIIYLSDTTYDQLKNYYPNLNKKNNYK
;
A
#
# COMPACT_ATOMS: atom_id res chain seq x y z
N MET A 1 -17.85 7.38 14.35
CA MET A 1 -17.25 6.49 13.34
C MET A 1 -15.74 6.55 13.48
N LYS A 2 -15.08 5.40 13.56
CA LYS A 2 -13.63 5.24 13.72
C LYS A 2 -13.09 4.41 12.58
N VAL A 3 -12.13 4.95 11.84
CA VAL A 3 -11.62 4.37 10.59
C VAL A 3 -10.11 4.29 10.63
N ALA A 4 -9.54 3.31 9.95
CA ALA A 4 -8.10 3.21 9.78
C ALA A 4 -7.69 3.70 8.39
N PHE A 5 -6.73 4.62 8.30
CA PHE A 5 -6.15 5.08 7.06
C PHE A 5 -4.84 4.33 6.78
N LEU A 6 -4.90 3.39 5.85
CA LEU A 6 -3.82 2.48 5.52
C LEU A 6 -3.00 3.04 4.35
N SER A 7 -1.70 3.23 4.58
CA SER A 7 -0.75 3.70 3.57
C SER A 7 0.64 3.12 3.84
N ALA A 8 1.39 2.73 2.80
CA ALA A 8 2.80 2.41 2.97
C ALA A 8 3.69 3.66 3.07
N TYR A 9 3.27 4.75 2.45
CA TYR A 9 3.94 6.04 2.50
C TYR A 9 3.40 6.89 3.65
N ASP A 10 4.09 7.98 3.96
CA ASP A 10 3.62 8.93 4.97
C ASP A 10 2.44 9.72 4.41
N PRO A 11 1.21 9.51 4.90
CA PRO A 11 0.04 10.23 4.40
C PRO A 11 -0.03 11.66 4.94
N LEU A 12 0.87 12.06 5.84
CA LEU A 12 1.00 13.45 6.29
C LEU A 12 1.96 14.26 5.41
N SER A 13 2.61 13.62 4.44
CA SER A 13 3.52 14.24 3.49
C SER A 13 2.90 14.35 2.09
N THR A 14 3.16 15.46 1.41
CA THR A 14 2.77 15.66 -0.01
C THR A 14 3.75 15.04 -1.01
N SER A 15 4.87 14.50 -0.52
CA SER A 15 5.94 13.94 -1.36
C SER A 15 5.53 12.71 -2.17
N SER A 16 4.51 11.98 -1.71
CA SER A 16 4.07 10.73 -2.32
C SER A 16 2.81 10.96 -3.16
N TRP A 17 2.84 10.46 -4.40
CA TRP A 17 1.68 10.40 -5.30
C TRP A 17 0.96 11.77 -5.46
N SER A 18 1.75 12.81 -5.71
CA SER A 18 1.30 14.21 -5.86
C SER A 18 0.48 14.73 -4.66
N GLY A 19 0.70 14.16 -3.48
CA GLY A 19 -0.02 14.50 -2.26
C GLY A 19 -1.44 13.96 -2.18
N THR A 20 -1.85 13.06 -3.07
CA THR A 20 -3.20 12.49 -3.06
C THR A 20 -3.59 11.89 -1.70
N PRO A 21 -2.75 11.04 -1.05
CA PRO A 21 -3.08 10.51 0.28
C PRO A 21 -3.21 11.61 1.33
N TYR A 22 -2.38 12.66 1.25
CA TYR A 22 -2.43 13.82 2.14
C TYR A 22 -3.74 14.59 2.01
N TYR A 23 -4.18 14.90 0.79
CA TYR A 23 -5.43 15.62 0.59
C TYR A 23 -6.65 14.77 0.95
N MET A 24 -6.61 13.45 0.69
CA MET A 24 -7.66 12.53 1.13
C MET A 24 -7.78 12.51 2.65
N LEU A 25 -6.65 12.33 3.36
CA LEU A 25 -6.62 12.35 4.82
C LEU A 25 -7.11 13.70 5.37
N LYS A 26 -6.62 14.81 4.81
CA LYS A 26 -7.03 16.16 5.21
C LYS A 26 -8.53 16.41 5.02
N ALA A 27 -9.12 15.90 3.93
CA ALA A 27 -10.56 16.01 3.69
C ALA A 27 -11.37 15.17 4.69
N LEU A 28 -10.90 13.96 5.01
CA LEU A 28 -11.50 13.07 5.99
C LEU A 28 -11.43 13.66 7.41
N SER A 29 -10.29 14.23 7.80
CA SER A 29 -10.10 14.86 9.13
C SER A 29 -11.01 16.06 9.39
N LYS A 30 -11.62 16.66 8.35
CA LYS A 30 -12.63 17.73 8.51
C LYS A 30 -14.02 17.21 8.84
N ARG A 31 -14.22 15.90 8.85
CA ARG A 31 -15.49 15.25 9.19
C ARG A 31 -15.47 14.83 10.66
N ASN A 32 -16.65 14.57 11.23
CA ASN A 32 -16.79 14.08 12.60
C ASN A 32 -16.46 12.56 12.68
N ILE A 33 -15.22 12.20 12.32
CA ILE A 33 -14.73 10.82 12.27
C ILE A 33 -13.35 10.73 12.94
N SER A 34 -13.11 9.65 13.67
CA SER A 34 -11.80 9.35 14.27
C SER A 34 -10.97 8.56 13.25
N ILE A 35 -9.73 8.98 13.01
CA ILE A 35 -8.86 8.38 11.99
C ILE A 35 -7.58 7.87 12.62
N GLU A 36 -7.36 6.56 12.50
CA GLU A 36 -6.14 5.88 12.91
C GLU A 36 -5.20 5.74 11.71
N ILE A 37 -4.07 6.45 11.73
CA ILE A 37 -3.11 6.42 10.62
C ILE A 37 -2.16 5.24 10.80
N LEU A 38 -2.16 4.31 9.84
CA LEU A 38 -1.32 3.10 9.92
C LEU A 38 0.02 3.23 9.17
N GLY A 39 0.22 4.29 8.40
CA GLY A 39 1.45 4.59 7.65
C GLY A 39 2.31 5.69 8.32
N PRO A 40 3.56 5.90 7.86
CA PRO A 40 4.29 5.07 6.91
C PRO A 40 4.72 3.72 7.49
N VAL A 41 5.13 2.80 6.62
CA VAL A 41 5.82 1.58 7.02
C VAL A 41 7.30 1.72 6.72
N ASN A 42 8.05 2.17 7.71
CA ASN A 42 9.52 2.25 7.65
C ASN A 42 10.09 0.95 8.21
N SER A 43 10.52 0.05 7.34
CA SER A 43 11.10 -1.22 7.76
C SER A 43 12.33 -1.60 6.96
N TYR A 44 13.21 -2.38 7.60
CA TYR A 44 14.42 -2.92 6.98
C TYR A 44 14.11 -3.67 5.66
N MET A 45 13.00 -4.41 5.60
CA MET A 45 12.55 -5.11 4.38
C MET A 45 12.33 -4.14 3.21
N VAL A 46 11.69 -2.99 3.45
CA VAL A 46 11.48 -1.97 2.41
C VAL A 46 12.81 -1.42 1.91
N TYR A 47 13.75 -1.13 2.81
CA TYR A 47 15.07 -0.63 2.43
C TYR A 47 15.92 -1.66 1.69
N MET A 48 15.90 -2.93 2.13
CA MET A 48 16.59 -4.03 1.43
C MET A 48 16.07 -4.20 0.00
N LEU A 49 14.75 -4.17 -0.18
CA LEU A 49 14.14 -4.31 -1.51
C LEU A 49 14.42 -3.10 -2.42
N LYS A 50 14.51 -1.89 -1.85
CA LYS A 50 14.99 -0.70 -2.58
C LYS A 50 16.44 -0.86 -3.02
N ALA A 51 17.32 -1.34 -2.14
CA ALA A 51 18.72 -1.60 -2.48
C ALA A 51 18.85 -2.69 -3.55
N TYR A 52 18.07 -3.77 -3.44
CA TYR A 52 18.04 -4.83 -4.44
C TYR A 52 17.58 -4.33 -5.82
N LYS A 53 16.56 -3.47 -5.88
CA LYS A 53 16.16 -2.77 -7.12
C LYS A 53 17.33 -1.99 -7.72
N LEU A 54 18.10 -1.27 -6.90
CA LEU A 54 19.24 -0.48 -7.39
C LEU A 54 20.34 -1.38 -7.96
N ILE A 55 20.66 -2.49 -7.27
CA ILE A 55 21.63 -3.48 -7.76
C ILE A 55 21.19 -4.05 -9.10
N LEU A 56 19.93 -4.50 -9.23
CA LEU A 56 19.41 -5.05 -10.48
C LEU A 56 19.47 -4.05 -11.64
N ARG A 57 19.24 -2.76 -11.33
CA ARG A 57 19.35 -1.68 -12.32
C ARG A 57 20.77 -1.55 -12.86
N CYS A 58 21.81 -1.77 -12.05
CA CYS A 58 23.20 -1.79 -12.51
C CYS A 58 23.47 -2.93 -13.53
N PHE A 59 22.67 -4.00 -13.50
CA PHE A 59 22.71 -5.10 -14.47
C PHE A 59 21.68 -4.94 -15.61
N GLY A 60 21.11 -3.74 -15.81
CA GLY A 60 20.12 -3.47 -16.84
C GLY A 60 18.76 -4.13 -16.62
N LYS A 61 18.47 -4.63 -15.40
CA LYS A 61 17.20 -5.27 -15.06
C LYS A 61 16.29 -4.30 -14.32
N GLU A 62 15.07 -4.13 -14.82
CA GLU A 62 14.02 -3.41 -14.12
C GLU A 62 13.31 -4.31 -13.11
N TYR A 63 13.22 -3.85 -11.86
CA TYR A 63 12.48 -4.53 -10.81
C TYR A 63 11.62 -3.54 -10.04
N ASP A 64 10.31 -3.76 -10.04
CA ASP A 64 9.38 -3.00 -9.22
C ASP A 64 9.10 -3.73 -7.90
N TYR A 65 9.92 -3.43 -6.89
CA TYR A 65 9.78 -4.04 -5.58
C TYR A 65 8.45 -3.71 -4.89
N SER A 66 7.78 -2.61 -5.27
CA SER A 66 6.52 -2.15 -4.65
C SER A 66 5.36 -3.11 -4.89
N ARG A 67 5.45 -3.91 -5.97
CA ARG A 67 4.48 -4.94 -6.37
C ARG A 67 4.95 -6.37 -6.05
N SER A 68 6.06 -6.51 -5.33
CA SER A 68 6.59 -7.84 -5.02
C SER A 68 5.69 -8.59 -4.04
N LYS A 69 5.52 -9.90 -4.27
CA LYS A 69 4.78 -10.79 -3.36
C LYS A 69 5.40 -10.79 -1.96
N LEU A 70 6.72 -10.73 -1.87
CA LEU A 70 7.45 -10.69 -0.60
C LEU A 70 7.07 -9.45 0.22
N LEU A 71 7.12 -8.26 -0.39
CA LEU A 71 6.73 -7.03 0.29
C LEU A 71 5.25 -7.03 0.67
N SER A 72 4.39 -7.55 -0.20
CA SER A 72 2.94 -7.59 0.06
C SER A 72 2.59 -8.49 1.25
N LYS A 73 3.21 -9.67 1.36
CA LYS A 73 3.10 -10.53 2.56
C LYS A 73 3.63 -9.85 3.82
N TYR A 74 4.74 -9.11 3.67
CA TYR A 74 5.33 -8.36 4.77
C TYR A 74 4.39 -7.24 5.26
N TYR A 75 3.77 -6.50 4.34
CA TYR A 75 2.77 -5.50 4.68
C TYR A 75 1.55 -6.11 5.37
N GLY A 76 0.99 -7.20 4.83
CA GLY A 76 -0.14 -7.90 5.45
C GLY A 76 0.10 -8.18 6.94
N ARG A 77 1.25 -8.78 7.27
CA ARG A 77 1.64 -9.06 8.67
C ARG A 77 1.81 -7.81 9.53
N ILE A 78 2.37 -6.73 8.98
CA ILE A 78 2.54 -5.48 9.74
C ILE A 78 1.18 -4.86 10.04
N PHE A 79 0.33 -4.72 9.03
CA PHE A 79 -0.96 -4.08 9.18
C PHE A 79 -1.91 -4.91 10.04
N GLU A 80 -1.90 -6.23 9.91
CA GLU A 80 -2.63 -7.13 10.80
C GLU A 80 -2.25 -6.89 12.28
N ARG A 81 -0.95 -6.82 12.59
CA ARG A 81 -0.47 -6.54 13.95
C ARG A 81 -0.83 -5.15 14.44
N LYS A 82 -0.87 -4.13 13.57
CA LYS A 82 -1.30 -2.78 13.95
C LYS A 82 -2.80 -2.75 14.22
N LEU A 83 -3.60 -3.37 13.36
CA LEU A 83 -5.06 -3.42 13.48
C LEU A 83 -5.52 -4.18 14.73
N LYS A 84 -4.83 -5.27 15.11
CA LYS A 84 -5.10 -6.01 16.36
C LYS A 84 -4.96 -5.18 17.64
N LYS A 85 -4.33 -4.00 17.57
CA LYS A 85 -4.16 -3.09 18.71
C LYS A 85 -5.20 -1.97 18.76
N ILE A 86 -6.12 -1.96 17.80
CA ILE A 86 -7.09 -0.88 17.63
C ILE A 86 -8.47 -1.48 17.70
N ASP A 87 -9.18 -1.17 18.78
CA ASP A 87 -10.57 -1.59 18.95
C ASP A 87 -11.54 -0.60 18.31
N GLY A 88 -12.71 -1.12 17.94
CA GLY A 88 -13.85 -0.34 17.47
C GLY A 88 -13.69 0.27 16.07
N LEU A 89 -12.91 -0.35 15.18
CA LEU A 89 -12.80 0.10 13.78
C LEU A 89 -14.02 -0.32 12.97
N ASP A 90 -14.65 0.67 12.32
CA ASP A 90 -15.79 0.45 11.42
C ASP A 90 -15.31 -0.07 10.05
N PHE A 91 -14.23 0.51 9.50
CA PHE A 91 -13.60 0.08 8.24
C PHE A 91 -12.18 0.62 8.07
N ILE A 92 -11.46 0.06 7.10
CA ILE A 92 -10.12 0.46 6.65
C ILE A 92 -10.24 1.15 5.30
N ILE A 93 -9.59 2.31 5.15
CA ILE A 93 -9.43 3.00 3.87
C ILE A 93 -8.02 2.72 3.36
N ALA A 94 -7.89 2.21 2.13
CA ALA A 94 -6.61 1.84 1.53
C ALA A 94 -6.42 2.49 0.14
N PRO A 95 -6.05 3.78 0.07
CA PRO A 95 -5.82 4.49 -1.19
C PRO A 95 -4.58 3.99 -1.90
N ALA A 96 -4.71 3.58 -3.15
CA ALA A 96 -3.67 2.90 -3.93
C ALA A 96 -2.99 1.75 -3.14
N GLY A 97 -3.71 1.15 -2.21
CA GLY A 97 -3.21 0.26 -1.18
C GLY A 97 -3.13 -1.22 -1.56
N SER A 98 -3.05 -1.56 -2.85
CA SER A 98 -3.23 -2.94 -3.32
C SER A 98 -2.18 -3.90 -2.76
N SER A 99 -0.90 -3.51 -2.71
CA SER A 99 0.16 -4.36 -2.15
C SER A 99 0.05 -4.52 -0.63
N GLN A 100 -0.55 -3.56 0.05
CA GLN A 100 -0.70 -3.55 1.50
C GLN A 100 -1.87 -4.43 1.96
N ILE A 101 -2.94 -4.51 1.17
CA ILE A 101 -4.13 -5.30 1.49
C ILE A 101 -4.11 -6.72 0.88
N ALA A 102 -3.25 -6.99 -0.11
CA ALA A 102 -3.26 -8.26 -0.86
C ALA A 102 -3.11 -9.53 0.00
N PHE A 103 -2.43 -9.44 1.15
CA PHE A 103 -2.25 -10.54 2.11
C PHE A 103 -2.68 -10.12 3.52
N LEU A 104 -3.54 -9.11 3.63
CA LEU A 104 -4.07 -8.66 4.91
C LEU A 104 -5.26 -9.53 5.29
N GLU A 105 -5.13 -10.27 6.39
CA GLU A 105 -6.22 -11.06 6.97
C GLU A 105 -6.89 -10.24 8.08
N THR A 106 -8.15 -9.85 7.87
CA THR A 106 -8.93 -9.10 8.84
C THR A 106 -10.42 -9.24 8.58
N ASN A 107 -11.23 -9.17 9.63
CA ASN A 107 -12.70 -9.12 9.54
C ASN A 107 -13.22 -7.69 9.36
N ILE A 108 -12.34 -6.68 9.46
CA ILE A 108 -12.70 -5.27 9.31
C ILE A 108 -12.92 -4.99 7.80
N PRO A 109 -14.06 -4.41 7.39
CA PRO A 109 -14.30 -4.08 5.99
C PRO A 109 -13.22 -3.17 5.40
N ILE A 110 -12.82 -3.42 4.15
CA ILE A 110 -11.78 -2.66 3.45
C ILE A 110 -12.39 -1.89 2.29
N ILE A 111 -12.21 -0.57 2.29
CA ILE A 111 -12.51 0.33 1.17
C ILE A 111 -11.20 0.57 0.42
N TYR A 112 -11.03 -0.15 -0.70
CA TYR A 112 -9.91 0.03 -1.62
C TYR A 112 -10.27 1.09 -2.68
N LEU A 113 -9.38 2.07 -2.85
CA LEU A 113 -9.55 3.17 -3.81
C LEU A 113 -8.34 3.18 -4.76
N SER A 114 -8.60 3.13 -6.07
CA SER A 114 -7.58 3.11 -7.11
C SER A 114 -7.97 4.09 -8.21
N ASP A 115 -7.00 4.83 -8.74
CA ASP A 115 -7.17 5.69 -9.91
C ASP A 115 -7.42 4.88 -11.19
N THR A 116 -6.91 3.66 -11.24
CA THR A 116 -7.05 2.76 -12.39
C THR A 116 -7.23 1.31 -11.97
N THR A 117 -7.89 0.54 -12.84
CA THR A 117 -8.06 -0.90 -12.67
C THR A 117 -6.88 -1.68 -13.24
N TYR A 118 -6.66 -2.91 -12.79
CA TYR A 118 -5.63 -3.78 -13.36
C TYR A 118 -5.84 -4.02 -14.87
N ASP A 119 -7.11 -4.12 -15.29
CA ASP A 119 -7.47 -4.35 -16.69
C ASP A 119 -7.06 -3.19 -17.61
N GLN A 120 -7.14 -1.96 -17.11
CA GLN A 120 -6.63 -0.78 -17.81
C GLN A 120 -5.09 -0.74 -17.80
N LEU A 121 -4.47 -1.10 -16.67
CA LEU A 121 -3.02 -1.07 -16.50
C LEU A 121 -2.27 -2.09 -17.36
N LYS A 122 -2.83 -3.29 -17.57
CA LYS A 122 -2.11 -4.39 -18.26
C LYS A 122 -1.75 -4.04 -19.71
N ASN A 123 -2.55 -3.20 -20.36
CA ASN A 123 -2.32 -2.74 -21.73
C ASN A 123 -1.34 -1.55 -21.78
N TYR A 124 -1.28 -0.77 -20.70
CA TYR A 124 -0.40 0.40 -20.61
C TYR A 124 1.02 0.04 -20.18
N TYR A 125 1.19 -0.97 -19.32
CA TYR A 125 2.50 -1.42 -18.83
C TYR A 125 2.81 -2.84 -19.34
N PRO A 126 3.68 -3.00 -20.35
CA PRO A 126 4.02 -4.30 -20.95
C PRO A 126 4.52 -5.35 -19.93
N ASN A 127 5.16 -4.88 -18.86
CA ASN A 127 5.68 -5.73 -17.78
C ASN A 127 4.58 -6.38 -16.92
N LEU A 128 3.33 -5.88 -16.96
CA LEU A 128 2.18 -6.50 -16.29
C LEU A 128 1.56 -7.63 -17.12
N ASN A 129 1.85 -7.67 -18.42
CA ASN A 129 1.33 -8.67 -19.36
C ASN A 129 2.27 -9.87 -19.54
N LYS A 130 3.50 -9.80 -19.00
CA LYS A 130 4.40 -10.96 -18.91
C LYS A 130 3.76 -11.95 -17.94
N LYS A 131 3.12 -13.00 -18.47
CA LYS A 131 2.77 -14.20 -17.70
C LYS A 131 4.01 -14.59 -16.91
N ASN A 132 3.94 -14.45 -15.60
CA ASN A 132 4.94 -14.97 -14.70
C ASN A 132 4.94 -16.49 -14.86
N ASN A 133 5.80 -17.01 -15.72
CA ASN A 133 6.14 -18.41 -15.82
C ASN A 133 6.90 -18.82 -14.55
N TYR A 134 6.20 -18.91 -13.43
CA TYR A 134 6.65 -19.72 -12.31
C TYR A 134 6.03 -21.11 -12.52
N LYS A 135 6.81 -21.98 -13.16
CA LYS A 135 6.68 -23.43 -12.96
C LYS A 135 7.20 -23.78 -11.58
#